data_AF-A0A0C3J6A2-F1
#
_entry.id   AF-A0A0C3J6A2-F1
#
_cell.length_a   1.000
_cell.length_b   1.000
_cell.length_c   1.000
_cell.angle_alpha   90.00
_cell.angle_beta   90.00
_cell.angle_gamma   90.00
#
_symmetry.space_group_name_H-M   'P 1'
#
loop_
_entity.id
_entity.type
_entity.pdbx_description
1 polymer ?
#
loop_
_entity_poly.entity_id
_entity_poly.type
_entity_poly.pdbx_seq_one_letter_code
_entity_poly.pdbx_strand_id
1 'polypeptide(L)'
;MGKAHEFYVCEVSRDPYKWRLSDFFTELFNYCFPINFQMHQQEKLQSCYQSSKTVKNYLYELNEIWNMIRETNKCTKVHKFWSGLCQELQCNLWKEKLNP
;
A
#
# COMPACT_ATOMS: atom_id res chain seq x y z
N MET A 1 22.34 8.48 2.93
CA MET A 1 22.38 7.70 1.67
C MET A 1 21.24 6.68 1.70
N GLY A 2 20.64 6.36 0.55
CA GLY A 2 19.48 5.44 0.48
C GLY A 2 19.89 4.01 0.13
N LYS A 3 19.08 3.01 0.55
CA LYS A 3 19.32 1.57 0.30
C LYS A 3 19.59 1.23 -1.16
N ALA A 4 18.88 1.87 -2.09
CA ALA A 4 19.06 1.66 -3.53
C ALA A 4 20.48 2.05 -4.02
N HIS A 5 21.00 3.16 -3.49
CA HIS A 5 22.35 3.61 -3.81
C HIS A 5 23.40 2.66 -3.23
N GLU A 6 23.18 2.18 -2.00
CA GLU A 6 24.05 1.20 -1.34
C GLU A 6 24.11 -0.11 -2.11
N PHE A 7 22.96 -0.68 -2.48
CA PHE A 7 22.88 -1.88 -3.33
C PHE A 7 23.67 -1.72 -4.63
N TYR A 8 23.46 -0.60 -5.34
CA TYR A 8 24.14 -0.37 -6.61
C TYR A 8 25.66 -0.33 -6.44
N VAL A 9 26.16 0.41 -5.44
CA VAL A 9 27.59 0.53 -5.20
C VAL A 9 28.22 -0.78 -4.75
N CYS A 10 27.58 -1.52 -3.84
CA CYS A 10 28.16 -2.74 -3.27
C CYS A 10 28.09 -3.95 -4.21
N GLU A 11 26.96 -4.13 -4.92
CA GLU A 11 26.66 -5.36 -5.67
C GLU A 11 26.77 -5.20 -7.18
N VAL A 12 26.32 -4.05 -7.72
CA VAL A 12 26.17 -3.86 -9.17
C VAL A 12 27.41 -3.22 -9.79
N SER A 13 28.04 -2.25 -9.12
CA SER A 13 29.15 -1.45 -9.65
C SER A 13 30.38 -2.26 -10.05
N ARG A 14 30.59 -3.43 -9.41
CA ARG A 14 31.74 -4.32 -9.64
C ARG A 14 31.76 -4.92 -11.04
N ASP A 15 30.58 -5.21 -11.58
CA ASP A 15 30.42 -5.69 -12.96
C ASP A 15 28.98 -5.38 -13.39
N PRO A 16 28.70 -4.17 -13.89
CA PRO A 16 27.35 -3.76 -14.26
C PRO A 16 26.80 -4.49 -15.49
N TYR A 17 27.69 -4.94 -16.39
CA TYR A 17 27.30 -5.50 -17.68
C TYR A 17 26.85 -6.97 -17.59
N LYS A 18 27.17 -7.68 -16.49
CA LYS A 18 26.63 -9.03 -16.24
C LYS A 18 25.13 -9.02 -15.89
N TRP A 19 24.59 -7.89 -15.45
CA TRP A 19 23.22 -7.80 -14.97
C TRP A 19 22.24 -7.67 -16.13
N ARG A 20 21.29 -8.60 -16.23
CA ARG A 20 20.09 -8.35 -17.03
C ARG A 20 19.23 -7.33 -16.31
N LEU A 21 18.56 -6.47 -17.07
CA LEU A 21 17.73 -5.40 -16.52
C LEU A 21 16.64 -5.94 -15.56
N SER A 22 16.03 -7.09 -15.89
CA SER A 22 15.04 -7.76 -15.04
C SER A 22 15.61 -8.16 -13.68
N ASP A 23 16.82 -8.71 -13.69
CA ASP A 23 17.46 -9.30 -12.51
C ASP A 23 17.95 -8.18 -11.59
N PHE A 24 18.47 -7.09 -12.18
CA PHE A 24 18.81 -5.87 -11.46
C PHE A 24 17.60 -5.29 -10.71
N PHE A 25 16.46 -5.09 -11.38
CA PHE A 25 15.28 -4.53 -10.73
C PHE A 25 14.71 -5.46 -9.65
N THR A 26 14.75 -6.77 -9.88
CA THR A 26 14.29 -7.77 -8.90
C THR A 26 15.15 -7.72 -7.64
N GLU A 27 16.48 -7.77 -7.77
CA GLU A 27 17.39 -7.72 -6.63
C GLU A 27 17.40 -6.36 -5.93
N LEU A 28 17.34 -5.26 -6.69
CA LEU A 28 17.20 -3.92 -6.13
C LEU A 28 15.92 -3.81 -5.28
N PHE A 29 14.80 -4.33 -5.79
CA PHE A 29 13.54 -4.35 -5.07
C PHE A 29 13.65 -5.19 -3.79
N ASN A 30 14.19 -6.41 -3.88
CA ASN A 30 14.39 -7.31 -2.74
C ASN A 30 15.33 -6.73 -1.67
N TYR A 31 16.34 -5.96 -2.08
CA TYR A 31 17.25 -5.29 -1.16
C TYR A 31 16.56 -4.11 -0.45
N CYS A 32 15.81 -3.30 -1.20
CA CYS A 32 15.16 -2.10 -0.66
C CYS A 32 13.96 -2.44 0.23
N PHE A 33 13.18 -3.45 -0.16
CA PHE A 33 11.92 -3.83 0.45
C PHE A 33 12.01 -5.26 0.99
N PRO A 34 11.62 -5.50 2.25
CA PRO A 34 11.66 -6.84 2.81
C PRO A 34 10.65 -7.75 2.10
N ILE A 35 10.90 -9.06 2.08
CA ILE A 35 10.04 -10.04 1.39
C ILE A 35 8.58 -10.02 1.91
N ASN A 36 8.39 -9.60 3.16
CA ASN A 36 7.10 -9.45 3.82
C ASN A 36 6.48 -8.05 3.64
N PHE A 37 7.01 -7.20 2.75
CA PHE A 37 6.51 -5.84 2.54
C PHE A 37 5.03 -5.81 2.19
N GLN A 38 4.57 -6.71 1.31
CA GLN A 38 3.15 -6.82 0.96
C GLN A 38 2.29 -7.18 2.17
N MET A 39 2.77 -8.10 3.02
CA MET A 39 2.09 -8.48 4.25
C MET A 39 1.96 -7.28 5.21
N HIS A 40 3.03 -6.49 5.37
CA HIS A 40 2.99 -5.27 6.18
C HIS A 40 1.99 -4.24 5.63
N GLN A 41 1.90 -4.09 4.29
CA GLN A 41 0.90 -3.20 3.69
C GLN A 41 -0.53 -3.73 3.92
N GLN A 42 -0.75 -5.05 3.90
CA GLN A 42 -2.05 -5.62 4.24
C GLN A 42 -2.41 -5.39 5.72
N GLU A 43 -1.48 -5.59 6.65
CA GLU A 43 -1.70 -5.29 8.07
C GLU A 43 -2.02 -3.80 8.29
N LYS A 44 -1.31 -2.92 7.59
CA LYS A 44 -1.59 -1.48 7.57
C LYS A 44 -2.97 -1.19 7.01
N LEU A 45 -3.40 -1.90 5.96
CA LEU A 45 -4.75 -1.77 5.42
C LEU A 45 -5.80 -2.17 6.47
N GLN A 46 -5.62 -3.30 7.16
CA GLN A 46 -6.57 -3.78 8.16
C GLN A 46 -6.72 -2.79 9.31
N SER A 47 -5.61 -2.24 9.79
CA SER A 47 -5.57 -1.23 10.88
C SER A 47 -5.89 0.21 10.44
N CYS A 48 -6.17 0.46 9.16
CA CYS A 48 -6.51 1.79 8.66
C CYS A 48 -8.00 2.11 8.86
N TYR A 49 -8.26 3.14 9.67
CA TYR A 49 -9.59 3.67 9.98
C TYR A 49 -9.60 5.20 9.81
N GLN A 50 -10.78 5.78 9.59
CA GLN A 50 -10.95 7.22 9.52
C GLN A 50 -10.53 7.90 10.83
N SER A 51 -10.96 7.36 11.98
CA SER A 51 -10.70 7.92 13.31
C SER A 51 -11.02 9.43 13.34
N SER A 52 -10.05 10.29 13.68
CA SER A 52 -10.18 11.75 13.70
C SER A 52 -9.89 12.43 12.35
N LYS A 53 -9.58 11.67 11.30
CA LYS A 53 -9.25 12.21 9.97
C LYS A 53 -10.50 12.62 9.22
N THR A 54 -10.34 13.55 8.29
CA THR A 54 -11.38 13.82 7.30
C THR A 54 -11.57 12.60 6.40
N VAL A 55 -12.78 12.41 5.87
CA VAL A 55 -13.07 11.31 4.92
C VAL A 55 -12.14 11.34 3.71
N LYS A 56 -11.80 12.55 3.23
CA LYS A 56 -10.86 12.73 2.10
C LYS A 56 -9.45 12.23 2.43
N ASN A 57 -8.92 12.58 3.60
CA ASN A 57 -7.58 12.13 4.02
C ASN A 57 -7.56 10.62 4.25
N TYR A 58 -8.61 10.08 4.84
CA TYR A 58 -8.77 8.64 5.00
C TYR A 58 -8.78 7.89 3.65
N LEU A 59 -9.58 8.37 2.69
CA LEU A 59 -9.63 7.79 1.34
C LEU A 59 -8.28 7.90 0.62
N TYR A 60 -7.56 9.01 0.80
CA TYR A 60 -6.22 9.18 0.24
C TYR A 60 -5.25 8.12 0.78
N GLU A 61 -5.21 7.89 2.09
CA GLU A 61 -4.38 6.84 2.68
C GLU A 61 -4.74 5.43 2.19
N LEU A 62 -6.04 5.12 2.07
CA LEU A 62 -6.48 3.83 1.52
C LEU A 62 -6.01 3.66 0.07
N ASN A 63 -6.13 4.70 -0.77
CA ASN A 63 -5.68 4.65 -2.16
C ASN A 63 -4.18 4.38 -2.27
N GLU A 64 -3.36 5.02 -1.43
CA GLU A 64 -1.92 4.75 -1.38
C GLU A 64 -1.64 3.28 -1.05
N ILE A 65 -2.32 2.73 -0.04
CA ILE A 65 -2.12 1.32 0.35
C ILE A 65 -2.62 0.36 -0.74
N TRP A 66 -3.79 0.61 -1.32
CA TRP A 66 -4.33 -0.20 -2.42
C TRP A 66 -3.45 -0.20 -3.66
N ASN A 67 -2.83 0.94 -3.99
CA ASN A 67 -1.86 1.05 -5.08
C ASN A 67 -0.63 0.19 -4.79
N MET A 68 -0.13 0.21 -3.55
CA MET A 68 1.03 -0.58 -3.13
C MET A 68 0.77 -2.09 -3.19
N ILE A 69 -0.42 -2.56 -2.76
CA ILE A 69 -0.79 -3.98 -2.82
C ILE A 69 -1.44 -4.40 -4.14
N ARG A 70 -1.59 -3.47 -5.09
CA ARG A 70 -2.26 -3.67 -6.39
C ARG A 70 -3.70 -4.21 -6.25
N GLU A 71 -4.44 -3.75 -5.25
CA GLU A 71 -5.86 -4.10 -5.09
C GLU A 71 -6.67 -3.46 -6.23
N THR A 72 -7.44 -4.27 -6.95
CA THR A 72 -8.24 -3.84 -8.11
C THR A 72 -9.74 -4.11 -7.91
N ASN A 73 -10.12 -4.94 -6.94
CA ASN A 73 -11.51 -5.27 -6.67
C ASN A 73 -12.23 -4.08 -6.04
N LYS A 74 -13.15 -3.48 -6.81
CA LYS A 74 -13.95 -2.33 -6.36
C LYS A 74 -14.80 -2.67 -5.14
N CYS A 75 -15.42 -3.84 -5.08
CA CYS A 75 -16.27 -4.24 -3.95
C CYS A 75 -15.45 -4.35 -2.66
N THR A 76 -14.25 -4.96 -2.73
CA THR A 76 -13.33 -5.01 -1.58
C THR A 76 -12.95 -3.62 -1.10
N LYS A 77 -12.66 -2.70 -2.03
CA LYS A 77 -12.33 -1.31 -1.70
C LYS A 77 -13.49 -0.58 -1.02
N VAL A 78 -14.70 -0.69 -1.57
CA VAL A 78 -15.90 -0.08 -1.00
C VAL A 78 -16.18 -0.63 0.39
N HIS A 79 -16.16 -1.96 0.56
CA HIS A 79 -16.38 -2.60 1.85
C HIS A 79 -15.35 -2.15 2.90
N LYS A 80 -14.06 -2.09 2.55
CA LYS A 80 -13.02 -1.62 3.47
C LYS A 80 -13.16 -0.14 3.81
N PHE A 81 -13.45 0.70 2.82
CA PHE A 81 -13.70 2.13 3.04
C PHE A 81 -14.88 2.33 3.99
N TRP A 82 -16.02 1.69 3.72
CA TRP A 82 -17.21 1.81 4.53
C TRP A 82 -16.99 1.34 5.97
N SER A 83 -16.45 0.14 6.15
CA SER A 83 -16.22 -0.44 7.48
C SER A 83 -15.21 0.34 8.32
N GLY A 84 -14.35 1.14 7.70
CA GLY A 84 -13.39 1.99 8.40
C GLY A 84 -13.83 3.43 8.67
N LEU A 85 -15.00 3.87 8.18
CA LEU A 85 -15.58 5.18 8.52
C LEU A 85 -15.95 5.25 10.01
N CYS A 86 -16.05 6.47 10.56
CA CYS A 86 -16.54 6.62 11.93
C CYS A 86 -18.02 6.18 12.04
N GLN A 87 -18.39 5.70 13.23
CA GLN A 87 -19.70 5.08 13.46
C GLN A 87 -20.88 6.02 13.12
N GLU A 88 -20.75 7.32 13.41
CA GLU A 88 -21.77 8.32 13.09
C GLU A 88 -22.06 8.38 11.58
N LEU A 89 -20.99 8.43 10.75
CA LEU A 89 -21.14 8.44 9.30
C LEU A 89 -21.74 7.14 8.79
N GLN A 90 -21.29 5.99 9.30
CA GLN A 90 -21.88 4.71 8.93
C GLN A 90 -23.39 4.69 9.23
N CYS A 91 -23.80 5.09 10.42
CA CYS A 91 -25.21 5.15 10.82
C CYS A 91 -26.02 6.07 9.91
N ASN A 92 -25.48 7.23 9.53
CA ASN A 92 -26.18 8.16 8.64
C ASN A 92 -26.31 7.61 7.22
N LEU A 93 -25.27 6.95 6.70
CA LEU A 93 -25.35 6.31 5.37
C LEU A 93 -26.39 5.17 5.34
N TRP A 94 -26.49 4.38 6.41
CA TRP A 94 -27.54 3.37 6.57
C TRP A 94 -28.94 3.99 6.56
N LYS A 95 -29.15 5.14 7.22
CA LYS A 95 -30.43 5.86 7.20
C LYS A 95 -30.81 6.32 5.79
N GLU A 96 -29.82 6.72 5.00
CA GLU A 96 -29.98 7.07 3.58
C GLU A 96 -30.14 5.84 2.66
N LYS A 97 -30.25 4.62 3.23
CA LYS A 97 -30.40 3.35 2.51
C LYS A 97 -29.25 3.00 1.56
N LEU A 98 -28.06 3.54 1.82
CA LEU A 98 -26.84 3.15 1.13
C LEU A 98 -26.24 1.93 1.81
N ASN A 99 -25.76 0.97 1.00
CA ASN A 99 -25.10 -0.25 1.46
C ASN A 99 -23.73 -0.37 0.78
N PRO A 100 -22.70 -0.89 1.50
CA PRO A 100 -21.38 -1.13 0.94
C PRO A 100 -21.35 -2.25 -0.12
#